data_AF-A0A3M1R1F2-F1
#
_entry.id   AF-A0A3M1R1F2-F1
#
_cell.length_a   1.000
_cell.length_b   1.000
_cell.length_c   1.000
_cell.angle_alpha   90.00
_cell.angle_beta   90.00
_cell.angle_gamma   90.00
#
_symmetry.space_group_name_H-M   'P 1'
#
loop_
_entity.id
_entity.type
_entity.pdbx_description
1 polymer ?
#
loop_
_entity_poly.entity_id
_entity_poly.type
_entity_poly.pdbx_seq_one_letter_code
_entity_poly.pdbx_strand_id
1 'polypeptide(L)' 'MKLGELASLIRSKNAGPFQLTFDIMFAREEDYRRVVTSGVLTTEWFARTYELPVQEISLYYYEPAWAIKVTI' A
#
# COMPACT_ATOMS: atom_id res chain seq x y z
N MET A 1 -15.70 -6.95 2.39
CA MET A 1 -15.06 -6.48 1.15
C MET A 1 -13.56 -6.54 1.36
N LYS A 2 -12.83 -7.16 0.45
CA LYS A 2 -11.38 -7.36 0.50
C LYS A 2 -10.69 -6.28 -0.32
N LEU A 3 -9.45 -5.94 0.03
CA LEU A 3 -8.65 -4.96 -0.73
C LEU A 3 -8.52 -5.34 -2.22
N GLY A 4 -8.34 -6.63 -2.53
CA GLY A 4 -8.24 -7.12 -3.91
C GLY A 4 -9.53 -7.03 -4.73
N GLU A 5 -10.68 -6.74 -4.11
CA GLU A 5 -11.94 -6.47 -4.82
C GLU A 5 -12.05 -4.98 -5.19
N LEU A 6 -11.30 -4.11 -4.50
CA LEU A 6 -11.29 -2.65 -4.72
C LEU A 6 -10.13 -2.21 -5.61
N ALA A 7 -8.96 -2.84 -5.46
CA ALA A 7 -7.77 -2.52 -6.24
C ALA A 7 -7.89 -3.11 -7.67
N SER A 8 -7.51 -2.32 -8.66
CA SER A 8 -7.38 -2.81 -10.05
C SER A 8 -6.06 -3.52 -10.29
N LEU A 9 -5.04 -3.21 -9.49
CA LEU A 9 -3.73 -3.85 -9.53
C LEU A 9 -3.12 -3.86 -8.14
N ILE A 10 -2.62 -5.02 -7.74
CA ILE A 10 -1.70 -5.18 -6.61
C ILE A 10 -0.49 -5.94 -7.13
N ARG A 11 0.70 -5.35 -7.02
CA ARG A 11 1.95 -6.00 -7.41
C ARG A 11 3.05 -5.69 -6.42
N SER A 12 4.05 -6.57 -6.36
CA SER A 12 5.33 -6.29 -5.74
C SER A 12 6.41 -6.07 -6.80
N LYS A 13 7.48 -5.37 -6.41
CA LYS A 13 8.70 -5.19 -7.21
C LYS A 13 9.89 -4.97 -6.28
N ASN A 14 11.07 -5.37 -6.74
CA ASN A 14 12.31 -4.99 -6.07
C ASN A 14 12.57 -3.49 -6.36
N ALA A 15 12.71 -2.69 -5.31
CA ALA A 15 13.07 -1.27 -5.38
C ALA A 15 14.53 -1.01 -4.98
N GLY A 16 15.28 -2.09 -4.74
CA GLY A 16 16.69 -2.09 -4.41
C GLY A 16 17.14 -3.52 -4.04
N PRO A 17 18.40 -3.72 -3.68
CA PRO A 17 18.91 -5.03 -3.26
C PRO A 17 18.26 -5.57 -1.97
N PHE A 18 17.72 -4.68 -1.13
CA PHE A 18 17.11 -5.02 0.17
C PHE A 18 15.76 -4.34 0.38
N GLN A 19 15.08 -3.93 -0.69
CA GLN A 19 13.82 -3.20 -0.61
C GLN A 19 12.78 -3.84 -1.51
N LEU A 20 11.64 -4.20 -0.94
CA LEU A 20 10.48 -4.71 -1.66
C LEU A 20 9.36 -3.69 -1.59
N THR A 21 8.92 -3.21 -2.75
CA THR A 21 7.81 -2.26 -2.83
C THR A 21 6.56 -2.94 -3.36
N PHE A 22 5.44 -2.69 -2.71
CA PHE A 22 4.10 -3.01 -3.20
C PHE A 22 3.45 -1.77 -3.79
N ASP A 23 2.96 -1.89 -5.02
CA ASP A 23 2.11 -0.91 -5.68
C ASP A 23 0.65 -1.41 -5.60
N ILE A 24 -0.23 -0.59 -5.03
CA ILE A 24 -1.68 -0.84 -4.97
C ILE A 24 -2.34 0.30 -5.75
N MET A 25 -2.97 -0.02 -6.88
CA MET A 25 -3.59 0.98 -7.75
C MET A 25 -5.10 0.73 -7.85
N PHE A 26 -5.84 1.82 -8.06
CA PHE A 26 -7.29 1.80 -8.16
C PHE A 26 -7.72 2.35 -9.53
N ALA A 27 -8.79 1.78 -10.10
CA ALA A 27 -9.37 2.27 -11.35
C ALA A 27 -10.31 3.47 -11.15
N ARG A 28 -10.76 3.70 -9.92
CA ARG A 28 -11.75 4.71 -9.56
C ARG A 28 -11.31 5.45 -8.31
N GLU A 29 -11.50 6.77 -8.30
CA GLU A 29 -11.19 7.61 -7.13
C GLU A 29 -11.94 7.14 -5.88
N GLU A 30 -13.20 6.74 -6.01
CA GLU A 30 -14.02 6.32 -4.86
C GLU A 30 -13.42 5.12 -4.12
N ASP A 31 -12.84 4.16 -4.83
CA ASP A 31 -12.23 2.96 -4.24
C ASP A 31 -10.95 3.35 -3.51
N TYR A 32 -10.13 4.19 -4.13
CA TYR A 32 -8.93 4.74 -3.51
C TYR A 32 -9.26 5.52 -2.23
N ARG A 33 -10.18 6.49 -2.31
CA ARG A 33 -10.62 7.30 -1.17
C ARG A 33 -11.19 6.42 -0.07
N ARG A 34 -11.98 5.39 -0.41
CA ARG A 34 -12.51 4.43 0.56
C ARG A 34 -11.40 3.67 1.29
N VAL A 35 -10.36 3.22 0.60
CA VAL A 35 -9.23 2.53 1.24
C VAL A 35 -8.42 3.49 2.11
N VAL A 36 -8.10 4.70 1.63
CA VAL A 36 -7.35 5.70 2.41
C VAL A 36 -8.12 6.09 3.68
N THR A 37 -9.41 6.40 3.57
CA THR A 37 -10.25 6.80 4.71
C THR A 37 -10.55 5.67 5.68
N SER A 38 -10.44 4.41 5.26
CA SER A 38 -10.61 3.26 6.16
C SER A 38 -9.55 3.20 7.27
N GLY A 39 -8.37 3.81 7.05
CA GLY A 39 -7.27 3.79 8.02
C GLY A 39 -6.69 2.40 8.28
N VAL A 40 -7.02 1.38 7.48
CA VAL A 40 -6.58 -0.01 7.70
C VAL A 40 -5.13 -0.22 7.24
N LEU A 41 -4.71 0.45 6.16
CA LEU A 41 -3.34 0.37 5.66
C LEU A 41 -2.51 1.44 6.35
N THR A 42 -1.75 1.03 7.37
CA THR A 42 -0.83 1.90 8.13
C THR A 42 0.56 1.28 8.21
N THR A 43 1.57 2.09 8.55
CA THR A 43 2.93 1.63 8.78
C THR A 43 3.00 0.51 9.84
N GLU A 44 2.21 0.60 10.90
CA GLU A 44 2.14 -0.40 11.98
C GLU A 44 1.53 -1.71 11.51
N TRP A 45 0.51 -1.64 10.65
CA TRP A 45 -0.11 -2.84 10.08
C TRP A 45 0.89 -3.62 9.22
N PHE A 46 1.64 -2.92 8.37
CA PHE A 46 2.69 -3.53 7.53
C PHE A 46 3.85 -4.06 8.38
N ALA A 47 4.35 -3.28 9.33
CA ALA A 47 5.40 -3.68 10.27
C ALA A 47 5.04 -4.99 10.99
N ARG A 48 3.82 -5.08 11.53
CA ARG A 48 3.33 -6.29 12.19
C ARG A 48 3.18 -7.47 11.22
N THR A 49 2.69 -7.22 10.00
CA THR A 49 2.42 -8.28 9.02
C THR A 49 3.71 -8.91 8.47
N TYR A 50 4.76 -8.10 8.31
CA TYR A 50 6.04 -8.54 7.78
C TYR A 50 7.12 -8.76 8.86
N GLU A 51 6.76 -8.61 10.14
CA GLU A 51 7.65 -8.77 11.30
C GLU A 51 8.89 -7.86 11.24
N LEU A 52 8.68 -6.60 10.80
CA LEU A 52 9.72 -5.58 10.66
C LEU A 52 9.53 -4.42 11.65
N PRO A 53 10.60 -3.68 12.00
CA PRO A 53 10.48 -2.41 12.70
C PRO A 53 9.64 -1.41 11.89
N VAL A 54 8.79 -0.63 12.56
CA VAL A 54 7.94 0.39 11.92
C VAL A 54 8.76 1.41 11.12
N GLN A 55 9.99 1.68 11.58
CA GLN A 55 10.91 2.63 10.95
C GLN A 55 11.44 2.15 9.58
N GLU A 56 11.33 0.85 9.27
CA GLU A 56 11.70 0.29 7.97
C GLU A 56 10.55 0.38 6.95
N ILE A 57 9.34 0.71 7.40
CA ILE A 57 8.17 0.81 6.52
C ILE A 57 8.03 2.23 5.98
N SER A 58 8.05 2.36 4.66
CA SER A 58 7.73 3.62 3.98
C SER A 58 6.39 3.52 3.25
N LEU A 59 5.35 4.17 3.78
CA LEU A 59 4.00 4.18 3.20
C LEU A 59 3.69 5.54 2.57
N TYR A 60 3.24 5.52 1.32
CA TYR A 60 2.90 6.70 0.55
C TYR A 60 1.51 6.58 -0.08
N TYR A 61 0.68 7.59 0.14
CA TYR A 61 -0.58 7.77 -0.57
C TYR A 61 -0.36 8.76 -1.71
N TYR A 62 -0.51 8.31 -2.94
CA TYR A 62 -0.29 9.11 -4.14
C TYR A 62 -1.61 9.36 -4.85
N GLU A 63 -2.29 10.44 -4.44
CA GLU A 63 -3.61 10.81 -4.96
C GLU A 63 -3.65 10.99 -6.49
N PRO A 64 -2.65 11.62 -7.17
CA PRO A 64 -2.75 11.87 -8.61
C PRO A 64 -2.84 10.62 -9.48
N ALA A 65 -2.40 9.45 -8.99
CA ALA A 65 -2.53 8.17 -9.70
C ALA A 65 -3.45 7.19 -8.98
N TRP A 66 -4.21 7.65 -7.97
CA TRP A 66 -5.02 6.80 -7.09
C TRP A 66 -4.25 5.55 -6.69
N ALA A 67 -3.09 5.76 -6.08
CA ALA A 67 -2.16 4.69 -5.76
C ALA A 67 -1.70 4.76 -4.30
N ILE A 68 -1.51 3.60 -3.70
CA ILE A 68 -0.85 3.43 -2.41
C ILE A 68 0.43 2.65 -2.69
N LYS A 69 1.53 3.13 -2.13
CA LYS A 69 2.85 2.53 -2.29
C LYS A 69 3.43 2.25 -0.94
N VAL A 70 3.85 1.02 -0.70
CA VAL A 70 4.54 0.66 0.54
C VAL A 70 5.84 -0.03 0.21
N THR A 71 6.94 0.44 0.78
CA THR A 71 8.22 -0.24 0.74
C THR A 71 8.51 -0.82 2.11
N ILE A 72 8.93 -2.07 2.11
CA ILE A 72 9.49 -2.79 3.25
C ILE A 72 10.95 -3.16 2.96
#